data_AF-A0A0Q9LTP4-F1
#
_entry.id   AF-A0A0Q9LTP4-F1
#
_cell.length_a   1.000
_cell.length_b   1.000
_cell.length_c   1.000
_cell.angle_alpha   90.00
_cell.angle_beta   90.00
_cell.angle_gamma   90.00
#
_symmetry.space_group_name_H-M   'P 1'
#
loop_
_entity.id
_entity.type
_entity.pdbx_description
1 polymer ?
#
loop_
_entity_poly.entity_id
_entity_poly.type
_entity_poly.pdbx_seq_one_letter_code
_entity_poly.pdbx_strand_id
1 'polypeptide(L)'
;MIIIINDIENQIHSRGEDMKRWLLAGLTLVFAALLILPTSALAYSYGDANTEDVAETFKLVQTSIGDGANDWGAAEGAYKERRAEIVAHFGEEVGTTLDANFKAKDNKLVIANFKAVLVMNLDRRFTYAEQGIDDYAGAKLLLAKAKATYDTLEPYIGSGKAEIDKSFDAALDALGNPGLFGVGKKPVQPAVFKEKVDFIFGKVKSLFPYKAYSAPAPVATSTPTPTVKPVETTKTEPVVKVEVSPKQEQPAATTETKPAETKAPDAAATVATSSPEPSASASASPSPTPTTEEAKPTATVEAPAKATESTSTAVKAEPVKEAAAHAPMQRSDKTNPWVSVGVIGGVIIVLGGAVWFARKRKWI
;
A
#
# COMPACT_ATOMS: atom_id res chain seq x y z
N MET A 1 -46.94 46.71 39.10
CA MET A 1 -45.73 46.00 39.56
C MET A 1 -45.74 44.54 39.13
N ILE A 2 -46.64 43.69 39.62
CA ILE A 2 -46.70 42.23 39.30
C ILE A 2 -46.55 41.91 37.80
N ILE A 3 -47.30 42.58 36.92
CA ILE A 3 -47.28 42.35 35.46
C ILE A 3 -45.87 42.46 34.85
N ILE A 4 -45.01 43.34 35.38
CA ILE A 4 -43.64 43.56 34.87
C ILE A 4 -42.71 42.40 35.25
N ILE A 5 -43.00 41.66 36.32
CA ILE A 5 -42.17 40.53 36.78
C ILE A 5 -42.36 39.33 35.85
N ASN A 6 -43.62 38.96 35.55
CA ASN A 6 -43.92 37.86 34.64
C ASN A 6 -43.37 38.07 33.21
N ASP A 7 -43.35 39.32 32.72
CA ASP A 7 -42.80 39.65 31.40
C ASP A 7 -41.27 39.44 31.35
N ILE A 8 -40.57 39.81 32.44
CA ILE A 8 -39.13 39.58 32.59
C ILE A 8 -38.80 38.09 32.71
N GLU A 9 -39.58 37.30 33.44
CA GLU A 9 -39.37 35.84 33.52
C GLU A 9 -39.58 35.15 32.17
N ASN A 10 -40.62 35.51 31.41
CA ASN A 10 -40.86 35.00 30.06
C ASN A 10 -39.72 35.39 29.07
N GLN A 11 -39.24 36.63 29.13
CA GLN A 11 -38.06 37.09 28.38
C GLN A 11 -36.80 36.26 28.69
N ILE A 12 -36.58 35.92 29.96
CA ILE A 12 -35.43 35.11 30.38
C ILE A 12 -35.57 33.66 29.90
N HIS A 13 -36.77 33.07 29.98
CA HIS A 13 -37.00 31.68 29.57
C HIS A 13 -36.83 31.50 28.05
N SER A 14 -37.45 32.37 27.25
CA SER A 14 -37.38 32.35 25.78
C SER A 14 -35.93 32.42 25.27
N ARG A 15 -35.14 33.37 25.79
CA ARG A 15 -33.71 33.52 25.46
C ARG A 15 -32.85 32.31 25.87
N GLY A 16 -33.31 31.50 26.82
CA GLY A 16 -32.68 30.24 27.21
C GLY A 16 -32.88 29.12 26.18
N GLU A 17 -34.06 29.05 25.55
CA GLU A 17 -34.37 28.03 24.55
C GLU A 17 -33.73 28.33 23.19
N ASP A 18 -33.80 29.58 22.72
CA ASP A 18 -33.15 29.98 21.47
C ASP A 18 -31.63 29.73 21.51
N MET A 19 -30.99 30.03 22.64
CA MET A 19 -29.55 29.80 22.80
C MET A 19 -29.18 28.30 22.81
N LYS A 20 -30.07 27.41 23.29
CA LYS A 20 -29.89 25.95 23.15
C LYS A 20 -30.06 25.52 21.69
N ARG A 21 -31.05 26.06 20.98
CA ARG A 21 -31.30 25.78 19.55
C ARG A 21 -30.12 26.18 18.66
N TRP A 22 -29.55 27.37 18.86
CA TRP A 22 -28.36 27.82 18.15
C TRP A 22 -27.11 26.97 18.47
N LEU A 23 -26.95 26.53 19.72
CA LEU A 23 -25.88 25.59 20.10
C LEU A 23 -26.04 24.21 19.43
N LEU A 24 -27.26 23.65 19.42
CA LEU A 24 -27.54 22.41 18.70
C LEU A 24 -27.29 22.53 17.21
N ALA A 25 -27.82 23.57 16.56
CA ALA A 25 -27.64 23.79 15.12
C ALA A 25 -26.15 23.92 14.73
N GLY A 26 -25.36 24.66 15.53
CA GLY A 26 -23.91 24.75 15.36
C GLY A 26 -23.20 23.41 15.52
N LEU A 27 -23.56 22.64 16.56
CA LEU A 27 -22.98 21.31 16.81
C LEU A 27 -23.33 20.31 15.69
N THR A 28 -24.58 20.28 15.22
CA THR A 28 -25.02 19.44 14.11
C THR A 28 -24.32 19.83 12.80
N LEU A 29 -24.09 21.12 12.53
CA LEU A 29 -23.37 21.57 11.34
C LEU A 29 -21.88 21.17 11.39
N VAL A 30 -21.24 21.26 12.56
CA VAL A 30 -19.86 20.76 12.76
C VAL A 30 -19.80 19.25 12.58
N PHE A 31 -20.78 18.51 13.11
CA PHE A 31 -20.83 17.04 12.96
C PHE A 31 -21.09 16.62 11.50
N ALA A 32 -21.95 17.33 10.77
CA ALA A 32 -22.16 17.10 9.34
C ALA A 32 -20.89 17.41 8.52
N ALA A 33 -20.16 18.49 8.84
CA ALA A 33 -18.89 18.79 8.19
C ALA A 33 -17.83 17.70 8.43
N LEU A 34 -17.76 17.14 9.66
CA LEU A 34 -16.88 16.03 10.00
C LEU A 34 -17.20 14.73 9.23
N LEU A 35 -18.45 14.51 8.84
CA LEU A 35 -18.88 13.35 8.03
C LEU A 35 -18.62 13.50 6.52
N ILE A 36 -18.37 14.73 6.05
CA ILE A 36 -18.11 15.02 4.63
C ILE A 36 -16.59 15.11 4.33
N LEU A 37 -15.75 15.21 5.36
CA LEU A 37 -14.30 15.01 5.22
C LEU A 37 -14.04 13.59 4.69
N PRO A 38 -13.16 13.41 3.68
CA PRO A 38 -12.86 12.09 3.15
C PRO A 38 -12.27 11.22 4.25
N THR A 39 -12.91 10.09 4.54
CA THR A 39 -12.42 9.06 5.46
C THR A 39 -11.28 8.24 4.84
N SER A 40 -10.36 8.90 4.12
CA SER A 40 -9.06 8.37 3.71
C SER A 40 -8.08 8.21 4.87
N ALA A 41 -8.61 8.04 6.09
CA ALA A 41 -8.06 7.08 7.03
C ALA A 41 -8.25 5.66 6.46
N LEU A 42 -7.59 5.37 5.33
CA LEU A 42 -7.07 4.03 5.08
C LEU A 42 -6.36 3.65 6.36
N ALA A 43 -6.72 2.52 6.97
CA ALA A 43 -6.14 2.09 8.22
C ALA A 43 -4.65 1.77 7.99
N TYR A 44 -3.81 2.79 8.14
CA TYR A 44 -2.39 2.75 7.83
C TYR A 44 -1.79 1.59 8.62
N SER A 45 -1.34 0.53 7.93
CA SER A 45 -1.16 -0.79 8.54
C SER A 45 0.08 -0.85 9.44
N TYR A 46 -0.05 -0.24 10.62
CA TYR A 46 0.87 -0.37 11.75
C TYR A 46 0.66 -1.69 12.52
N GLY A 47 -0.24 -2.57 12.07
CA GLY A 47 -0.68 -3.77 12.78
C GLY A 47 0.21 -4.99 12.59
N ASP A 48 0.59 -5.31 11.34
CA ASP A 48 1.44 -6.47 11.04
C ASP A 48 2.74 -6.06 10.36
N ALA A 49 3.86 -6.29 11.06
CA ALA A 49 5.20 -6.05 10.56
C ALA A 49 5.51 -6.87 9.28
N ASN A 50 4.85 -8.01 9.07
CA ASN A 50 5.04 -8.90 7.92
C ASN A 50 4.28 -8.44 6.66
N THR A 51 3.42 -7.42 6.75
CA THR A 51 2.71 -6.82 5.60
C THR A 51 3.72 -6.45 4.51
N GLU A 52 3.40 -6.77 3.25
CA GLU A 52 4.18 -6.33 2.09
C GLU A 52 3.35 -5.37 1.24
N ASP A 53 3.79 -4.11 1.24
CA ASP A 53 3.02 -2.98 0.71
C ASP A 53 2.73 -3.06 -0.80
N VAL A 54 3.62 -3.66 -1.58
CA VAL A 54 3.44 -3.84 -3.03
C VAL A 54 2.47 -5.00 -3.28
N ALA A 55 2.50 -6.03 -2.44
CA ALA A 55 1.53 -7.13 -2.47
C ALA A 55 0.11 -6.66 -2.09
N GLU A 56 -0.06 -5.86 -1.03
CA GLU A 56 -1.37 -5.27 -0.71
C GLU A 56 -1.87 -4.35 -1.82
N THR A 57 -0.98 -3.54 -2.42
CA THR A 57 -1.32 -2.70 -3.57
C THR A 57 -1.79 -3.54 -4.77
N PHE A 58 -1.15 -4.69 -5.03
CA PHE A 58 -1.61 -5.62 -6.05
C PHE A 58 -3.01 -6.17 -5.75
N LYS A 59 -3.33 -6.53 -4.49
CA LYS A 59 -4.67 -7.01 -4.11
C LYS A 59 -5.74 -5.95 -4.37
N LEU A 60 -5.45 -4.68 -4.09
CA LEU A 60 -6.34 -3.57 -4.43
C LEU A 60 -6.53 -3.46 -5.96
N VAL A 61 -5.44 -3.43 -6.74
CA VAL A 61 -5.50 -3.37 -8.22
C VAL A 61 -6.29 -4.56 -8.80
N GLN A 62 -6.03 -5.79 -8.35
CA GLN A 62 -6.77 -6.99 -8.77
C GLN A 62 -8.26 -6.88 -8.39
N THR A 63 -8.61 -6.36 -7.22
CA THR A 63 -10.02 -6.21 -6.80
C THR A 63 -10.74 -5.12 -7.59
N SER A 64 -10.04 -4.04 -7.94
CA SER A 64 -10.62 -2.88 -8.62
C SER A 64 -10.82 -3.07 -10.13
N ILE A 65 -9.94 -3.81 -10.82
CA ILE A 65 -10.04 -4.05 -12.28
C ILE A 65 -9.97 -5.52 -12.70
N GLY A 66 -9.51 -6.43 -11.85
CA GLY A 66 -9.46 -7.87 -12.16
C GLY A 66 -10.84 -8.51 -12.17
N ASP A 67 -10.90 -9.75 -12.69
CA ASP A 67 -12.04 -10.68 -12.59
C ASP A 67 -13.42 -10.14 -13.02
N GLY A 68 -13.43 -9.09 -13.87
CA GLY A 68 -14.62 -8.44 -14.41
C GLY A 68 -14.93 -7.06 -13.84
N ALA A 69 -14.17 -6.59 -12.85
CA ALA A 69 -14.26 -5.23 -12.33
C ALA A 69 -13.71 -4.18 -13.32
N ASN A 70 -13.99 -2.90 -13.08
CA ASN A 70 -13.64 -1.82 -14.02
C ASN A 70 -13.37 -0.46 -13.34
N ASP A 71 -13.06 -0.45 -12.04
CA ASP A 71 -12.69 0.74 -11.29
C ASP A 71 -11.21 1.09 -11.50
N TRP A 72 -10.95 1.69 -12.67
CA TRP A 72 -9.65 2.25 -13.02
C TRP A 72 -9.22 3.39 -12.08
N GLY A 73 -10.14 4.08 -11.42
CA GLY A 73 -9.83 5.17 -10.51
C GLY A 73 -9.16 4.67 -9.23
N ALA A 74 -9.78 3.67 -8.58
CA ALA A 74 -9.20 3.00 -7.42
C ALA A 74 -7.90 2.26 -7.76
N ALA A 75 -7.85 1.54 -8.90
CA ALA A 75 -6.67 0.79 -9.31
C ALA A 75 -5.45 1.69 -9.61
N GLU A 76 -5.65 2.76 -10.38
CA GLU A 76 -4.58 3.71 -10.70
C GLU A 76 -4.16 4.54 -9.46
N GLY A 77 -5.11 4.84 -8.57
CA GLY A 77 -4.85 5.49 -7.28
C GLY A 77 -3.93 4.66 -6.38
N ALA A 78 -4.31 3.41 -6.10
CA ALA A 78 -3.50 2.49 -5.29
C ALA A 78 -2.09 2.28 -5.87
N TYR A 79 -1.98 2.11 -7.20
CA TYR A 79 -0.68 2.04 -7.86
C TYR A 79 0.16 3.31 -7.67
N LYS A 80 -0.43 4.50 -7.82
CA LYS A 80 0.30 5.78 -7.69
C LYS A 80 0.90 5.98 -6.30
N GLU A 81 0.26 5.52 -5.24
CA GLU A 81 0.82 5.56 -3.88
C GLU A 81 2.15 4.78 -3.76
N ARG A 82 2.34 3.72 -4.56
CA ARG A 82 3.55 2.87 -4.54
C ARG A 82 4.46 2.99 -5.77
N ARG A 83 4.10 3.76 -6.80
CA ARG A 83 4.97 4.00 -7.98
C ARG A 83 6.38 4.42 -7.57
N ALA A 84 6.51 5.33 -6.59
CA ALA A 84 7.82 5.81 -6.13
C ALA A 84 8.67 4.69 -5.49
N GLU A 85 8.05 3.79 -4.71
CA GLU A 85 8.73 2.63 -4.11
C GLU A 85 9.11 1.58 -5.17
N ILE A 86 8.22 1.32 -6.13
CA ILE A 86 8.46 0.43 -7.27
C ILE A 86 9.65 0.94 -8.10
N VAL A 87 9.68 2.23 -8.44
CA VAL A 87 10.79 2.86 -9.17
C VAL A 87 12.09 2.83 -8.38
N ALA A 88 12.07 3.17 -7.09
CA ALA A 88 13.27 3.22 -6.25
C ALA A 88 13.96 1.85 -6.08
N HIS A 89 13.23 0.75 -6.30
CA HIS A 89 13.76 -0.61 -6.14
C HIS A 89 13.88 -1.41 -7.44
N PHE A 90 13.12 -1.09 -8.48
CA PHE A 90 13.07 -1.85 -9.75
C PHE A 90 13.34 -1.00 -11.00
N GLY A 91 13.49 0.33 -10.86
CA GLY A 91 13.87 1.25 -11.92
C GLY A 91 12.69 1.97 -12.61
N GLU A 92 13.00 3.12 -13.24
CA GLU A 92 12.00 3.96 -13.92
C GLU A 92 11.38 3.26 -15.14
N GLU A 93 12.09 2.33 -15.78
CA GLU A 93 11.57 1.42 -16.83
C GLU A 93 10.32 0.67 -16.36
N VAL A 94 10.31 0.23 -15.08
CA VAL A 94 9.22 -0.56 -14.50
C VAL A 94 8.01 0.32 -14.18
N GLY A 95 8.25 1.51 -13.62
CA GLY A 95 7.21 2.53 -13.42
C GLY A 95 6.59 2.99 -14.74
N THR A 96 7.41 3.36 -15.72
CA THR A 96 6.99 3.77 -17.08
C THR A 96 6.14 2.69 -17.76
N THR A 97 6.54 1.42 -17.62
CA THR A 97 5.76 0.31 -18.16
C THR A 97 4.40 0.17 -17.48
N LEU A 98 4.32 0.25 -16.15
CA LEU A 98 3.04 0.18 -15.44
C LEU A 98 2.15 1.39 -15.78
N ASP A 99 2.69 2.61 -15.82
CA ASP A 99 1.98 3.82 -16.25
C ASP A 99 1.34 3.65 -17.64
N ALA A 100 2.10 3.10 -18.59
CA ALA A 100 1.62 2.83 -19.95
C ALA A 100 0.47 1.82 -19.96
N ASN A 101 0.55 0.75 -19.14
CA ASN A 101 -0.50 -0.28 -19.05
C ASN A 101 -1.79 0.28 -18.44
N PHE A 102 -1.68 1.07 -17.36
CA PHE A 102 -2.83 1.77 -16.75
C PHE A 102 -3.45 2.78 -17.71
N LYS A 103 -2.63 3.59 -18.41
CA LYS A 103 -3.08 4.56 -19.42
C LYS A 103 -3.78 3.89 -20.61
N ALA A 104 -3.30 2.73 -21.04
CA ALA A 104 -3.93 1.92 -22.09
C ALA A 104 -5.20 1.19 -21.63
N LYS A 105 -5.43 1.09 -20.32
CA LYS A 105 -6.49 0.28 -19.69
C LYS A 105 -6.48 -1.20 -20.10
N ASP A 106 -5.31 -1.75 -20.43
CA ASP A 106 -5.17 -3.18 -20.67
C ASP A 106 -5.09 -3.91 -19.32
N ASN A 107 -6.24 -4.37 -18.85
CA ASN A 107 -6.36 -5.17 -17.63
C ASN A 107 -5.38 -6.35 -17.60
N LYS A 108 -5.27 -7.10 -18.71
CA LYS A 108 -4.44 -8.31 -18.76
C LYS A 108 -2.96 -7.97 -18.64
N LEU A 109 -2.52 -6.87 -19.26
CA LEU A 109 -1.14 -6.41 -19.20
C LEU A 109 -0.81 -5.76 -17.85
N VAL A 110 -1.71 -4.97 -17.26
CA VAL A 110 -1.55 -4.46 -15.89
C VAL A 110 -1.39 -5.61 -14.90
N ILE A 111 -2.36 -6.54 -14.86
CA ILE A 111 -2.35 -7.65 -13.89
C ILE A 111 -1.16 -8.59 -14.10
N ALA A 112 -0.77 -8.89 -15.35
CA ALA A 112 0.41 -9.71 -15.62
C ALA A 112 1.72 -9.04 -15.19
N ASN A 113 1.93 -7.76 -15.52
CA ASN A 113 3.15 -7.05 -15.16
C ASN A 113 3.23 -6.75 -13.66
N PHE A 114 2.11 -6.50 -12.98
CA PHE A 114 2.11 -6.30 -11.53
C PHE A 114 2.47 -7.60 -10.79
N LYS A 115 1.97 -8.77 -11.23
CA LYS A 115 2.43 -10.08 -10.73
C LYS A 115 3.94 -10.28 -10.95
N ALA A 116 4.46 -9.90 -12.11
CA ALA A 116 5.89 -9.93 -12.37
C ALA A 116 6.70 -8.94 -11.48
N VAL A 117 6.13 -7.81 -11.07
CA VAL A 117 6.74 -6.91 -10.06
C VAL A 117 6.73 -7.54 -8.65
N LEU A 118 5.72 -8.33 -8.29
CA LEU A 118 5.77 -9.14 -7.06
C LEU A 118 6.90 -10.18 -7.11
N VAL A 119 7.19 -10.76 -8.28
CA VAL A 119 8.37 -11.63 -8.49
C VAL A 119 9.69 -10.87 -8.31
N MET A 120 9.78 -9.62 -8.78
CA MET A 120 10.95 -8.76 -8.50
C MET A 120 11.08 -8.44 -7.00
N ASN A 121 9.95 -8.30 -6.29
CA ASN A 121 9.95 -8.10 -4.84
C ASN A 121 10.43 -9.34 -4.09
N LEU A 122 9.98 -10.55 -4.47
CA LEU A 122 10.53 -11.81 -3.94
C LEU A 122 12.07 -11.87 -4.04
N ASP A 123 12.60 -11.62 -5.24
CA ASP A 123 14.05 -11.59 -5.53
C ASP A 123 14.79 -10.62 -4.59
N ARG A 124 14.26 -9.39 -4.45
CA ARG A 124 14.77 -8.35 -3.54
C ARG A 124 14.73 -8.77 -2.07
N ARG A 125 13.64 -9.39 -1.62
CA ARG A 125 13.49 -9.84 -0.22
C ARG A 125 14.43 -10.99 0.12
N PHE A 126 14.58 -11.96 -0.79
CA PHE A 126 15.54 -13.06 -0.63
C PHE A 126 16.99 -12.57 -0.64
N THR A 127 17.35 -11.71 -1.60
CA THR A 127 18.69 -11.11 -1.71
C THR A 127 19.10 -10.38 -0.43
N TYR A 128 18.22 -9.54 0.12
CA TYR A 128 18.53 -8.82 1.38
C TYR A 128 18.51 -9.73 2.61
N ALA A 129 17.74 -10.82 2.62
CA ALA A 129 17.77 -11.81 3.69
C ALA A 129 19.05 -12.66 3.65
N GLU A 130 19.59 -12.97 2.47
CA GLU A 130 20.88 -13.64 2.29
C GLU A 130 22.05 -12.72 2.70
N GLN A 131 22.01 -11.45 2.31
CA GLN A 131 23.01 -10.44 2.72
C GLN A 131 22.99 -10.14 4.22
N GLY A 132 21.82 -10.19 4.86
CA GLY A 132 21.60 -9.92 6.27
C GLY A 132 21.48 -11.17 7.15
N ILE A 133 21.92 -12.35 6.69
CA ILE A 133 21.52 -13.65 7.26
C ILE A 133 21.93 -13.86 8.73
N ASP A 134 22.99 -13.20 9.20
CA ASP A 134 23.43 -13.22 10.60
C ASP A 134 22.52 -12.39 11.54
N ASP A 135 21.77 -11.41 11.02
CA ASP A 135 20.65 -10.79 11.74
C ASP A 135 19.39 -11.65 11.58
N TYR A 136 19.25 -12.63 12.48
CA TYR A 136 18.07 -13.48 12.55
C TYR A 136 16.73 -12.70 12.54
N ALA A 137 16.66 -11.52 13.16
CA ALA A 137 15.43 -10.74 13.20
C ALA A 137 15.13 -10.06 11.86
N GLY A 138 16.15 -9.42 11.26
CA GLY A 138 16.06 -8.80 9.94
C GLY A 138 15.79 -9.80 8.83
N ALA A 139 16.56 -10.89 8.77
CA ALA A 139 16.41 -11.95 7.76
C ALA A 139 15.05 -12.66 7.87
N LYS A 140 14.57 -12.95 9.10
CA LYS A 140 13.24 -13.53 9.32
C LYS A 140 12.11 -12.60 8.89
N LEU A 141 12.21 -11.30 9.17
CA LEU A 141 11.23 -10.31 8.74
C LEU A 141 11.19 -10.17 7.21
N LEU A 142 12.35 -10.24 6.54
CA LEU A 142 12.43 -10.23 5.08
C LEU A 142 11.86 -11.51 4.45
N LEU A 143 12.14 -12.67 5.04
CA LEU A 143 11.55 -13.95 4.62
C LEU A 143 10.03 -13.99 4.82
N ALA A 144 9.52 -13.44 5.91
CA ALA A 144 8.07 -13.33 6.15
C ALA A 144 7.38 -12.41 5.13
N LYS A 145 8.01 -11.29 4.76
CA LYS A 145 7.52 -10.42 3.65
C LYS A 145 7.60 -11.11 2.29
N ALA A 146 8.61 -11.96 2.06
CA ALA A 146 8.65 -12.81 0.88
C ALA A 146 7.49 -13.83 0.89
N LYS A 147 7.16 -14.44 2.04
CA LYS A 147 5.99 -15.33 2.16
C LYS A 147 4.69 -14.58 1.84
N ALA A 148 4.43 -13.42 2.44
CA ALA A 148 3.25 -12.61 2.13
C ALA A 148 3.15 -12.19 0.64
N THR A 149 4.29 -11.97 -0.02
CA THR A 149 4.35 -11.72 -1.47
C THR A 149 4.01 -12.98 -2.29
N TYR A 150 4.51 -14.15 -1.88
CA TYR A 150 4.17 -15.43 -2.50
C TYR A 150 2.69 -15.79 -2.27
N ASP A 151 2.15 -15.62 -1.07
CA ASP A 151 0.74 -15.90 -0.73
C ASP A 151 -0.23 -15.06 -1.58
N THR A 152 0.23 -13.88 -2.03
CA THR A 152 -0.49 -12.99 -2.95
C THR A 152 -0.39 -13.45 -4.42
N LEU A 153 0.64 -14.23 -4.77
CA LEU A 153 0.79 -14.90 -6.07
C LEU A 153 0.18 -16.31 -6.11
N GLU A 154 0.04 -16.97 -4.96
CA GLU A 154 -0.39 -18.36 -4.77
C GLU A 154 -1.68 -18.73 -5.54
N PRO A 155 -2.75 -17.90 -5.55
CA PRO A 155 -3.98 -18.22 -6.29
C PRO A 155 -3.79 -18.39 -7.81
N TYR A 156 -2.68 -17.88 -8.36
CA TYR A 156 -2.34 -17.96 -9.78
C TYR A 156 -1.27 -19.03 -10.08
N ILE A 157 -0.81 -19.76 -9.06
CA ILE A 157 0.14 -20.87 -9.18
C ILE A 157 -0.66 -22.18 -9.23
N GLY A 158 -0.38 -23.03 -10.23
CA GLY A 158 -1.03 -24.33 -10.40
C GLY A 158 -0.53 -25.38 -9.41
N SER A 159 0.31 -26.29 -9.89
CA SER A 159 1.02 -27.29 -9.07
C SER A 159 2.30 -26.71 -8.45
N GLY A 160 2.86 -27.40 -7.46
CA GLY A 160 4.14 -27.03 -6.83
C GLY A 160 4.04 -26.16 -5.56
N LYS A 161 2.81 -25.83 -5.11
CA LYS A 161 2.59 -24.94 -3.95
C LYS A 161 3.14 -25.50 -2.65
N ALA A 162 2.75 -26.72 -2.28
CA ALA A 162 3.19 -27.38 -1.05
C ALA A 162 4.71 -27.60 -0.99
N GLU A 163 5.39 -27.70 -2.14
CA GLU A 163 6.86 -27.74 -2.24
C GLU A 163 7.50 -26.36 -2.02
N ILE A 164 6.83 -25.28 -2.43
CA ILE A 164 7.26 -23.90 -2.16
C ILE A 164 7.04 -23.55 -0.68
N ASP A 165 5.89 -23.88 -0.10
CA ASP A 165 5.62 -23.64 1.33
C ASP A 165 6.64 -24.35 2.23
N LYS A 166 6.90 -25.65 1.98
CA LYS A 166 7.97 -26.40 2.68
C LYS A 166 9.37 -25.81 2.47
N SER A 167 9.59 -25.12 1.35
CA SER A 167 10.86 -24.44 1.10
C SER A 167 10.96 -23.12 1.89
N PHE A 168 9.85 -22.41 2.12
CA PHE A 168 9.80 -21.29 3.06
C PHE A 168 10.04 -21.75 4.50
N ASP A 169 9.42 -22.86 4.93
CA ASP A 169 9.66 -23.46 6.25
C ASP A 169 11.14 -23.85 6.42
N ALA A 170 11.72 -24.53 5.42
CA ALA A 170 13.12 -24.93 5.44
C ALA A 170 14.10 -23.75 5.34
N ALA A 171 13.74 -22.66 4.65
CA ALA A 171 14.50 -21.41 4.68
C ALA A 171 14.44 -20.76 6.07
N LEU A 172 13.28 -20.73 6.71
CA LEU A 172 13.11 -20.19 8.07
C LEU A 172 13.92 -20.98 9.11
N ASP A 173 13.96 -22.32 8.97
CA ASP A 173 14.78 -23.20 9.80
C ASP A 173 16.29 -23.05 9.51
N ALA A 174 16.66 -22.71 8.27
CA ALA A 174 18.03 -22.42 7.87
C ALA A 174 18.56 -21.06 8.37
N LEU A 175 17.69 -20.11 8.76
CA LEU A 175 18.09 -18.93 9.53
C LEU A 175 18.54 -19.26 10.96
N GLY A 176 18.35 -20.50 11.42
CA GLY A 176 18.74 -20.95 12.75
C GLY A 176 17.89 -20.32 13.86
N ASN A 177 18.51 -20.08 15.02
CA ASN A 177 17.88 -19.43 16.17
C ASN A 177 18.98 -18.89 17.10
N PRO A 178 18.99 -17.61 17.49
CA PRO A 178 19.96 -17.10 18.47
C PRO A 178 19.81 -17.74 19.86
N GLY A 179 18.61 -18.23 20.20
CA GLY A 179 18.26 -18.81 21.50
C GLY A 179 17.97 -17.74 22.56
N LEU A 180 17.04 -18.02 23.48
CA LEU A 180 16.76 -17.12 24.60
C LEU A 180 17.87 -17.27 25.64
N PHE A 181 18.69 -16.22 25.81
CA PHE A 181 19.94 -16.27 26.58
C PHE A 181 20.88 -17.41 26.14
N GLY A 182 20.86 -17.78 24.85
CA GLY A 182 21.62 -18.89 24.29
C GLY A 182 20.98 -20.28 24.46
N VAL A 183 19.93 -20.43 25.27
CA VAL A 183 19.16 -21.68 25.36
C VAL A 183 18.38 -21.90 24.07
N GLY A 184 18.51 -23.09 23.47
CA GLY A 184 17.89 -23.42 22.18
C GLY A 184 18.57 -22.77 20.97
N LYS A 185 19.83 -22.29 21.09
CA LYS A 185 20.58 -21.74 19.96
C LYS A 185 20.81 -22.80 18.87
N LYS A 186 20.50 -22.42 17.62
CA LYS A 186 20.75 -23.20 16.40
C LYS A 186 21.58 -22.35 15.43
N PRO A 187 22.67 -22.87 14.83
CA PRO A 187 23.47 -22.11 13.89
C PRO A 187 22.70 -21.79 12.61
N VAL A 188 23.06 -20.68 11.97
CA VAL A 188 22.64 -20.33 10.61
C VAL A 188 23.21 -21.36 9.62
N GLN A 189 22.47 -21.66 8.56
CA GLN A 189 22.86 -22.60 7.50
C GLN A 189 22.78 -21.89 6.12
N PRO A 190 23.73 -20.99 5.77
CA PRO A 190 23.58 -20.11 4.61
C PRO A 190 23.40 -20.84 3.28
N ALA A 191 24.10 -21.96 3.08
CA ALA A 191 23.95 -22.78 1.87
C ALA A 191 22.54 -23.38 1.75
N VAL A 192 21.93 -23.82 2.85
CA VAL A 192 20.56 -24.36 2.86
C VAL A 192 19.55 -23.24 2.65
N PHE A 193 19.74 -22.09 3.30
CA PHE A 193 18.89 -20.91 3.10
C PHE A 193 18.87 -20.52 1.61
N LYS A 194 20.05 -20.37 1.01
CA LYS A 194 20.21 -20.06 -0.41
C LYS A 194 19.52 -21.09 -1.31
N GLU A 195 19.80 -22.38 -1.11
CA GLU A 195 19.21 -23.46 -1.91
C GLU A 195 17.67 -23.39 -1.93
N LYS A 196 17.04 -23.06 -0.78
CA LYS A 196 15.58 -22.97 -0.70
C LYS A 196 15.02 -21.69 -1.31
N VAL A 197 15.64 -20.52 -1.10
CA VAL A 197 15.14 -19.28 -1.73
C VAL A 197 15.36 -19.27 -3.24
N ASP A 198 16.48 -19.81 -3.72
CA ASP A 198 16.75 -19.99 -5.16
C ASP A 198 15.74 -20.97 -5.79
N PHE A 199 15.36 -22.05 -5.09
CA PHE A 199 14.30 -22.96 -5.52
C PHE A 199 12.92 -22.27 -5.61
N ILE A 200 12.52 -21.55 -4.56
CA ILE A 200 11.24 -20.81 -4.54
C ILE A 200 11.19 -19.82 -5.70
N PHE A 201 12.24 -19.00 -5.85
CA PHE A 201 12.32 -18.00 -6.90
C PHE A 201 12.32 -18.65 -8.29
N GLY A 202 13.09 -19.72 -8.51
CA GLY A 202 13.10 -20.45 -9.77
C GLY A 202 11.74 -21.03 -10.17
N LYS A 203 10.98 -21.55 -9.20
CA LYS A 203 9.59 -22.01 -9.42
C LYS A 203 8.65 -20.88 -9.81
N VAL A 204 8.68 -19.77 -9.08
CA VAL A 204 7.72 -18.66 -9.27
C VAL A 204 8.05 -17.82 -10.51
N LYS A 205 9.34 -17.54 -10.77
CA LYS A 205 9.81 -16.61 -11.82
C LYS A 205 9.35 -16.97 -13.23
N SER A 206 9.28 -18.27 -13.54
CA SER A 206 8.87 -18.76 -14.86
C SER A 206 7.38 -18.61 -15.15
N LEU A 207 6.54 -18.45 -14.12
CA LEU A 207 5.07 -18.36 -14.24
C LEU A 207 4.58 -16.94 -14.54
N PHE A 208 5.35 -15.91 -14.17
CA PHE A 208 4.97 -14.50 -14.27
C PHE A 208 5.98 -13.69 -15.09
N PRO A 209 6.05 -13.91 -16.42
CA PRO A 209 7.00 -13.21 -17.30
C PRO A 209 6.66 -11.72 -17.43
N TYR A 210 7.64 -10.87 -17.16
CA TYR A 210 7.53 -9.42 -17.32
C TYR A 210 7.52 -9.02 -18.80
N LYS A 211 6.64 -8.07 -19.16
CA LYS A 211 6.51 -7.49 -20.50
C LYS A 211 6.78 -5.98 -20.43
N ALA A 212 8.04 -5.60 -20.63
CA ALA A 212 8.44 -4.19 -20.72
C ALA A 212 7.64 -3.45 -21.80
N TYR A 213 7.26 -2.20 -21.54
CA TYR A 213 6.61 -1.35 -22.52
C TYR A 213 7.61 -0.91 -23.59
N SER A 214 7.42 -1.39 -24.82
CA SER A 214 8.07 -0.81 -25.98
C SER A 214 7.21 0.35 -26.47
N ALA A 215 7.71 1.58 -26.37
CA ALA A 215 7.04 2.73 -26.95
C ALA A 215 6.89 2.52 -28.47
N PRO A 216 5.70 2.80 -29.06
CA PRO A 216 5.55 2.72 -30.51
C PRO A 216 6.57 3.67 -31.13
N ALA A 217 7.41 3.14 -32.01
CA ALA A 217 8.48 3.91 -32.64
C ALA A 217 7.89 5.20 -33.24
N PRO A 218 8.53 6.37 -33.03
CA PRO A 218 7.98 7.64 -33.50
C PRO A 218 7.76 7.52 -35.00
N VAL A 219 6.48 7.62 -35.42
CA VAL A 219 6.09 7.45 -36.82
C VAL A 219 6.91 8.44 -37.64
N ALA A 220 7.84 7.92 -38.43
CA ALA A 220 8.83 8.73 -39.09
C ALA A 220 8.12 9.76 -39.97
N THR A 221 8.18 11.03 -39.57
CA THR A 221 7.45 12.12 -40.21
C THR A 221 7.80 12.11 -41.69
N SER A 222 6.85 11.71 -42.53
CA SER A 222 7.12 11.41 -43.93
C SER A 222 7.67 12.65 -44.62
N THR A 223 8.97 12.65 -44.91
CA THR A 223 9.65 13.77 -45.56
C THR A 223 8.87 14.15 -46.80
N PRO A 224 8.41 15.41 -46.94
CA PRO A 224 7.54 15.77 -48.03
C PRO A 224 8.25 15.51 -49.36
N THR A 225 7.67 14.61 -50.16
CA THR A 225 8.21 14.24 -51.48
C THR A 225 8.45 15.51 -52.31
N PRO A 226 9.65 15.72 -52.87
CA PRO A 226 9.92 16.91 -53.65
C PRO A 226 8.97 16.98 -54.85
N THR A 227 8.18 18.05 -54.91
CA THR A 227 7.16 18.27 -55.94
C THR A 227 7.76 18.16 -57.34
N VAL A 228 7.38 17.13 -58.09
CA VAL A 228 7.73 17.02 -59.51
C VAL A 228 7.05 18.17 -60.25
N LYS A 229 7.86 19.05 -60.83
CA LYS A 229 7.45 20.23 -61.59
C LYS A 229 6.58 19.79 -62.80
N PRO A 230 5.29 20.18 -62.89
CA PRO A 230 4.47 19.84 -64.04
C PRO A 230 5.05 20.44 -65.34
N VAL A 231 5.00 19.66 -66.42
CA VAL A 231 5.33 20.14 -67.77
C VAL A 231 4.11 20.85 -68.36
N GLU A 232 4.40 21.94 -69.08
CA GLU A 232 3.42 22.86 -69.65
C GLU A 232 2.90 22.36 -71.01
N THR A 233 1.58 22.14 -71.15
CA THR A 233 0.95 21.85 -72.45
C THR A 233 -0.41 22.53 -72.63
N THR A 234 -0.36 23.72 -73.22
CA THR A 234 -1.34 24.33 -74.15
C THR A 234 -2.81 23.88 -74.12
N LYS A 235 -3.61 24.59 -73.32
CA LYS A 235 -4.81 25.35 -73.75
C LYS A 235 -5.72 24.74 -74.86
N THR A 236 -6.91 24.27 -74.48
CA THR A 236 -8.14 24.58 -75.24
C THR A 236 -9.32 24.85 -74.30
N GLU A 237 -10.05 25.93 -74.56
CA GLU A 237 -11.31 26.38 -73.94
C GLU A 237 -12.48 26.14 -74.95
N PRO A 238 -13.79 26.47 -74.72
CA PRO A 238 -14.40 27.29 -73.65
C PRO A 238 -15.77 26.79 -73.07
N VAL A 239 -16.31 27.50 -72.06
CA VAL A 239 -17.75 27.52 -71.57
C VAL A 239 -18.24 26.18 -70.92
N VAL A 240 -18.85 26.14 -69.73
CA VAL A 240 -20.17 26.68 -69.30
C VAL A 240 -20.18 27.20 -67.84
N LYS A 241 -21.11 28.15 -67.60
CA LYS A 241 -21.31 28.97 -66.39
C LYS A 241 -22.44 28.44 -65.47
N VAL A 242 -22.14 28.21 -64.19
CA VAL A 242 -23.00 28.35 -62.98
C VAL A 242 -22.05 28.61 -61.78
N GLU A 243 -22.17 29.53 -60.80
CA GLU A 243 -23.16 30.56 -60.37
C GLU A 243 -23.90 30.29 -59.03
N VAL A 244 -23.26 30.69 -57.90
CA VAL A 244 -23.84 31.27 -56.65
C VAL A 244 -24.22 30.39 -55.41
N SER A 245 -23.39 30.58 -54.36
CA SER A 245 -23.67 30.72 -52.91
C SER A 245 -24.02 29.54 -51.96
N PRO A 246 -23.64 29.67 -50.66
CA PRO A 246 -23.93 28.70 -49.59
C PRO A 246 -25.26 29.00 -48.86
N LYS A 247 -25.72 28.07 -48.00
CA LYS A 247 -26.73 28.36 -46.96
C LYS A 247 -26.28 27.90 -45.57
N GLN A 248 -26.44 28.79 -44.61
CA GLN A 248 -26.22 28.62 -43.17
C GLN A 248 -27.59 28.69 -42.49
N GLU A 249 -27.94 27.73 -41.62
CA GLU A 249 -29.24 27.81 -40.92
C GLU A 249 -29.23 27.08 -39.55
N GLN A 250 -29.51 27.87 -38.52
CA GLN A 250 -29.83 27.56 -37.12
C GLN A 250 -31.02 28.50 -36.82
N PRO A 251 -32.15 28.08 -36.20
CA PRO A 251 -32.25 28.10 -34.72
C PRO A 251 -33.35 27.20 -34.07
N ALA A 252 -33.56 27.44 -32.76
CA ALA A 252 -34.64 26.97 -31.87
C ALA A 252 -34.50 25.51 -31.35
N ALA A 253 -34.77 25.13 -30.09
CA ALA A 253 -35.54 25.66 -28.95
C ALA A 253 -37.08 25.55 -29.07
N THR A 254 -37.88 25.31 -28.02
CA THR A 254 -37.59 25.11 -26.58
C THR A 254 -37.60 23.60 -26.19
N THR A 255 -38.24 22.97 -25.19
CA THR A 255 -39.19 23.30 -24.09
C THR A 255 -39.05 22.29 -22.92
N GLU A 256 -39.71 22.51 -21.78
CA GLU A 256 -39.65 21.71 -20.54
C GLU A 256 -40.59 20.49 -20.52
N THR A 257 -40.32 19.49 -19.64
CA THR A 257 -41.34 18.95 -18.69
C THR A 257 -40.77 17.98 -17.63
N LYS A 258 -41.37 18.02 -16.43
CA LYS A 258 -41.25 17.15 -15.24
C LYS A 258 -42.53 17.40 -14.39
N PRO A 259 -43.05 16.51 -13.50
CA PRO A 259 -42.61 15.18 -13.06
C PRO A 259 -43.61 14.03 -13.29
N ALA A 260 -43.18 12.81 -12.93
CA ALA A 260 -44.06 11.79 -12.36
C ALA A 260 -43.34 11.07 -11.20
N GLU A 261 -44.10 10.65 -10.19
CA GLU A 261 -43.68 10.03 -8.93
C GLU A 261 -44.47 8.72 -8.76
N THR A 262 -43.89 7.64 -8.21
CA THR A 262 -44.64 6.54 -7.55
C THR A 262 -43.73 5.51 -6.83
N LYS A 263 -43.97 5.36 -5.52
CA LYS A 263 -43.83 4.18 -4.61
C LYS A 263 -42.56 3.32 -4.58
N ALA A 264 -42.07 3.15 -3.35
CA ALA A 264 -41.45 1.91 -2.84
C ALA A 264 -42.51 1.03 -2.12
N PRO A 265 -42.16 -0.21 -1.71
CA PRO A 265 -42.89 -0.98 -0.70
C PRO A 265 -42.14 -1.04 0.66
N ASP A 266 -42.89 -1.04 1.76
CA ASP A 266 -42.40 -1.27 3.12
C ASP A 266 -42.02 -2.74 3.40
N ALA A 267 -41.08 -2.94 4.34
CA ALA A 267 -40.90 -4.18 5.09
C ALA A 267 -40.26 -3.89 6.46
N ALA A 268 -41.09 -3.63 7.48
CA ALA A 268 -40.63 -3.41 8.86
C ALA A 268 -40.70 -4.69 9.70
N ALA A 269 -39.67 -4.95 10.51
CA ALA A 269 -39.67 -5.99 11.55
C ALA A 269 -38.84 -5.53 12.75
N THR A 270 -39.43 -5.54 13.95
CA THR A 270 -38.85 -4.95 15.18
C THR A 270 -38.68 -5.99 16.29
N VAL A 271 -37.44 -6.24 16.71
CA VAL A 271 -37.06 -6.88 17.99
C VAL A 271 -35.71 -6.24 18.39
N ALA A 272 -35.62 -5.32 19.36
CA ALA A 272 -35.84 -5.44 20.80
C ALA A 272 -34.69 -6.13 21.57
N THR A 273 -33.82 -5.29 22.16
CA THR A 273 -33.25 -5.42 23.52
C THR A 273 -32.43 -6.67 23.89
N SER A 274 -31.12 -6.48 24.07
CA SER A 274 -30.47 -6.61 25.41
C SER A 274 -28.98 -6.24 25.39
N SER A 275 -28.50 -5.71 26.52
CA SER A 275 -27.07 -5.61 26.89
C SER A 275 -26.83 -6.62 28.02
N PRO A 276 -25.63 -7.21 28.13
CA PRO A 276 -24.81 -6.82 29.28
C PRO A 276 -23.28 -6.78 29.06
N GLU A 277 -22.65 -5.75 29.60
CA GLU A 277 -21.33 -5.84 30.25
C GLU A 277 -21.51 -6.16 31.75
N PRO A 278 -20.45 -6.52 32.49
CA PRO A 278 -19.32 -7.37 32.14
C PRO A 278 -19.16 -8.50 33.20
N SER A 279 -18.11 -9.32 33.13
CA SER A 279 -17.67 -10.14 34.29
C SER A 279 -16.19 -10.44 34.25
N ALA A 280 -15.57 -10.45 35.44
CA ALA A 280 -14.13 -10.67 35.60
C ALA A 280 -13.86 -11.89 36.50
N SER A 281 -12.96 -12.76 36.03
CA SER A 281 -12.13 -13.68 36.83
C SER A 281 -10.83 -13.90 36.03
N ALA A 282 -9.63 -13.60 36.50
CA ALA A 282 -8.96 -13.98 37.76
C ALA A 282 -8.30 -15.37 37.70
N SER A 283 -6.96 -15.33 37.62
CA SER A 283 -5.98 -16.28 38.18
C SER A 283 -6.16 -17.79 37.98
N ALA A 284 -5.20 -18.42 37.29
CA ALA A 284 -4.17 -19.24 37.95
C ALA A 284 -3.15 -19.84 36.96
N SER A 285 -1.86 -19.71 37.26
CA SER A 285 -0.86 -20.70 36.83
C SER A 285 -0.91 -21.90 37.80
N PRO A 286 -0.48 -23.10 37.35
CA PRO A 286 0.73 -23.62 37.99
C PRO A 286 1.69 -24.35 37.04
N SER A 287 2.99 -24.13 37.24
CA SER A 287 4.01 -25.12 36.89
C SER A 287 4.03 -26.23 37.94
N PRO A 288 4.56 -27.41 37.58
CA PRO A 288 5.55 -28.01 38.48
C PRO A 288 6.86 -28.37 37.75
N THR A 289 7.95 -28.26 38.51
CA THR A 289 9.33 -28.65 38.18
C THR A 289 9.82 -29.63 39.27
N PRO A 290 11.05 -30.15 39.18
CA PRO A 290 11.63 -31.05 38.18
C PRO A 290 11.64 -32.52 38.68
N THR A 291 12.33 -33.42 37.98
CA THR A 291 12.87 -34.65 38.59
C THR A 291 14.37 -34.71 38.31
N THR A 292 15.14 -35.01 39.36
CA THR A 292 16.61 -35.13 39.32
C THR A 292 16.99 -36.60 39.14
N GLU A 293 17.99 -36.87 38.29
CA GLU A 293 18.82 -38.06 38.44
C GLU A 293 20.29 -37.71 38.13
N GLU A 294 21.21 -38.39 38.81
CA GLU A 294 22.59 -37.93 39.01
C GLU A 294 23.59 -39.06 38.71
N ALA A 295 24.48 -38.87 37.72
CA ALA A 295 25.62 -39.76 37.50
C ALA A 295 26.82 -39.03 36.83
N LYS A 296 27.94 -39.00 37.54
CA LYS A 296 29.33 -38.68 37.11
C LYS A 296 30.25 -39.69 37.83
N PRO A 297 31.56 -39.83 37.53
CA PRO A 297 32.37 -39.23 36.47
C PRO A 297 33.14 -40.27 35.63
N THR A 298 34.08 -39.90 34.74
CA THR A 298 35.52 -39.76 35.08
C THR A 298 36.30 -39.06 33.96
N ALA A 299 37.40 -38.41 34.37
CA ALA A 299 38.53 -37.71 33.71
C ALA A 299 39.00 -38.22 32.30
N THR A 300 39.88 -37.55 31.54
CA THR A 300 41.08 -36.76 31.94
C THR A 300 41.50 -35.64 30.97
N VAL A 301 42.14 -34.63 31.55
CA VAL A 301 43.07 -33.59 31.03
C VAL A 301 43.86 -33.96 29.76
N GLU A 302 44.05 -33.03 28.81
CA GLU A 302 45.37 -32.38 28.52
C GLU A 302 45.34 -31.26 27.43
N ALA A 303 46.13 -30.21 27.65
CA ALA A 303 46.53 -29.11 26.74
C ALA A 303 47.64 -28.28 27.44
N PRO A 304 48.40 -27.37 26.78
CA PRO A 304 48.41 -27.00 25.35
C PRO A 304 49.82 -26.97 24.69
N ALA A 305 49.85 -26.95 23.35
CA ALA A 305 50.98 -26.51 22.52
C ALA A 305 50.48 -26.24 21.09
N LYS A 306 51.12 -25.41 20.24
CA LYS A 306 51.99 -24.23 20.39
C LYS A 306 51.93 -23.49 19.03
N ALA A 307 52.11 -22.17 18.99
CA ALA A 307 52.03 -21.41 17.74
C ALA A 307 53.14 -21.75 16.73
N THR A 308 52.80 -21.71 15.44
CA THR A 308 53.73 -21.60 14.32
C THR A 308 53.15 -20.61 13.30
N GLU A 309 53.97 -19.67 12.83
CA GLU A 309 53.60 -18.73 11.77
C GLU A 309 53.70 -19.40 10.39
N SER A 310 52.95 -18.90 9.40
CA SER A 310 53.27 -19.10 7.98
C SER A 310 52.69 -17.95 7.15
N THR A 311 53.54 -17.40 6.28
CA THR A 311 53.32 -16.14 5.56
C THR A 311 53.23 -16.39 4.06
N SER A 312 52.65 -15.43 3.31
CA SER A 312 52.57 -15.44 1.84
C SER A 312 51.54 -16.46 1.28
N THR A 313 50.95 -16.29 0.09
CA THR A 313 51.27 -15.35 -1.00
C THR A 313 50.00 -14.69 -1.57
N ALA A 314 50.09 -13.40 -1.93
CA ALA A 314 49.01 -12.69 -2.60
C ALA A 314 48.89 -13.10 -4.08
N VAL A 315 47.66 -13.38 -4.53
CA VAL A 315 47.32 -13.45 -5.96
C VAL A 315 46.49 -12.22 -6.31
N LYS A 316 47.00 -11.42 -7.25
CA LYS A 316 46.39 -10.17 -7.72
C LYS A 316 45.38 -10.48 -8.83
N ALA A 317 44.09 -10.43 -8.52
CA ALA A 317 43.01 -10.47 -9.50
C ALA A 317 42.59 -9.05 -9.92
N GLU A 318 42.14 -8.89 -11.16
CA GLU A 318 41.72 -7.61 -11.75
C GLU A 318 40.27 -7.25 -11.37
N PRO A 319 39.90 -5.95 -11.35
CA PRO A 319 38.60 -5.52 -10.85
C PRO A 319 37.45 -5.94 -11.80
N VAL A 320 36.65 -6.91 -11.35
CA VAL A 320 35.36 -7.22 -11.97
C VAL A 320 34.43 -6.02 -11.80
N LYS A 321 33.66 -5.73 -12.85
CA LYS A 321 32.83 -4.53 -13.00
C LYS A 321 31.84 -4.37 -11.84
N GLU A 322 31.85 -3.18 -11.26
CA GLU A 322 31.04 -2.76 -10.11
C GLU A 322 29.55 -3.06 -10.31
N ALA A 323 29.02 -4.03 -9.57
CA ALA A 323 27.59 -4.28 -9.48
C ALA A 323 26.95 -3.14 -8.66
N ALA A 324 25.85 -2.58 -9.15
CA ALA A 324 25.27 -1.37 -8.57
C ALA A 324 24.94 -1.56 -7.09
N ALA A 325 25.55 -0.74 -6.23
CA ALA A 325 25.28 -0.74 -4.80
C ALA A 325 23.82 -0.32 -4.56
N HIS A 326 22.96 -1.31 -4.24
CA HIS A 326 21.57 -1.04 -3.90
C HIS A 326 21.51 -0.10 -2.69
N ALA A 327 20.71 0.97 -2.81
CA ALA A 327 20.65 1.99 -1.78
C ALA A 327 20.25 1.37 -0.42
N PRO A 328 20.97 1.68 0.68
CA PRO A 328 20.62 1.17 2.00
C PRO A 328 19.20 1.59 2.36
N MET A 329 18.40 0.67 2.90
CA MET A 329 17.01 0.94 3.30
C MET A 329 16.98 2.03 4.36
N GLN A 330 16.78 3.29 3.93
CA GLN A 330 16.60 4.41 4.83
C GLN A 330 15.38 4.15 5.69
N ARG A 331 15.56 4.14 7.01
CA ARG A 331 14.46 4.30 7.95
C ARG A 331 14.00 5.75 7.87
N SER A 332 13.11 6.04 6.92
CA SER A 332 12.49 7.35 6.82
C SER A 332 11.58 7.58 8.02
N ASP A 333 11.98 8.48 8.93
CA ASP A 333 11.10 8.97 9.98
C ASP A 333 9.94 9.76 9.34
N LYS A 334 8.84 9.06 9.03
CA LYS A 334 7.63 9.63 8.39
C LYS A 334 6.81 10.51 9.34
N THR A 335 7.27 10.75 10.57
CA THR A 335 6.69 11.70 11.52
C THR A 335 6.99 13.14 11.09
N ASN A 336 6.13 13.72 10.25
CA ASN A 336 6.20 15.14 9.91
C ASN A 336 5.97 16.00 11.18
N PRO A 337 7.00 16.69 11.71
CA PRO A 337 6.92 17.34 13.01
C PRO A 337 5.91 18.49 13.02
N TRP A 338 5.66 19.13 11.87
CA TRP A 338 4.67 20.19 11.72
C TRP A 338 3.24 19.70 11.91
N VAL A 339 2.94 18.44 11.55
CA VAL A 339 1.62 17.84 11.79
C VAL A 339 1.43 17.57 13.29
N SER A 340 2.45 16.99 13.95
CA SER A 340 2.41 16.76 15.41
C SER A 340 2.27 18.07 16.19
N VAL A 341 3.06 19.09 15.86
CA VAL A 341 2.96 20.43 16.49
C VAL A 341 1.61 21.09 16.19
N GLY A 342 1.09 20.97 14.96
CA GLY A 342 -0.22 21.50 14.57
C GLY A 342 -1.38 20.89 15.36
N VAL A 343 -1.39 19.56 15.53
CA VAL A 343 -2.42 18.85 16.31
C VAL A 343 -2.35 19.25 17.80
N ILE A 344 -1.15 19.25 18.39
CA ILE A 344 -0.95 19.63 19.80
C ILE A 344 -1.37 21.09 20.04
N GLY A 345 -0.95 22.01 19.17
CA GLY A 345 -1.34 23.42 19.23
C GLY A 345 -2.85 23.63 19.08
N GLY A 346 -3.49 22.93 18.14
CA GLY A 346 -4.95 22.97 17.94
C GLY A 346 -5.72 22.52 19.18
N VAL A 347 -5.33 21.40 19.80
CA VAL A 347 -5.95 20.91 21.04
C VAL A 347 -5.81 21.92 22.19
N ILE A 348 -4.63 22.52 22.36
CA ILE A 348 -4.39 23.55 23.39
C ILE A 348 -5.28 24.79 23.16
N ILE A 349 -5.42 25.24 21.91
CA ILE A 349 -6.28 26.39 21.56
C ILE A 349 -7.76 26.09 21.83
N VAL A 350 -8.24 24.90 21.48
CA VAL A 350 -9.65 24.49 21.71
C VAL A 350 -9.95 24.38 23.21
N LEU A 351 -9.09 23.71 23.98
CA LEU A 351 -9.27 23.57 25.44
C LEU A 351 -9.14 24.92 26.17
N GLY A 352 -8.14 25.73 25.82
CA GLY A 352 -7.96 27.07 26.39
C GLY A 352 -9.13 28.01 26.06
N GLY A 353 -9.63 27.98 24.83
CA GLY A 353 -10.81 28.72 24.41
C GLY A 353 -12.07 28.31 25.15
N ALA A 354 -12.30 27.01 25.34
CA ALA A 354 -13.43 26.48 26.09
C ALA A 354 -13.40 26.92 27.58
N VAL A 355 -12.24 26.79 28.24
CA VAL A 355 -12.06 27.22 29.64
C VAL A 355 -12.23 28.73 29.80
N TRP A 356 -11.69 29.54 28.87
CA TRP A 356 -11.88 30.99 28.87
C TRP A 356 -13.34 31.39 28.68
N PHE A 357 -14.06 30.72 27.77
CA PHE A 357 -15.48 30.97 27.53
C PHE A 357 -16.35 30.58 28.74
N ALA A 358 -16.06 29.44 29.37
CA ALA A 358 -16.75 28.99 30.59
C ALA A 358 -16.60 30.01 31.74
N ARG A 359 -15.36 30.48 31.98
CA ARG A 359 -15.08 31.57 32.94
C ARG A 359 -15.82 32.87 32.60
N LYS A 360 -15.80 33.28 31.34
CA LYS A 360 -16.52 34.49 30.89
C LYS A 360 -18.05 34.39 31.10
N ARG A 361 -18.59 33.18 31.18
CA ARG A 361 -20.00 32.91 31.50
C ARG A 361 -20.30 32.57 32.97
N LYS A 362 -19.28 32.56 33.85
CA LYS A 362 -19.40 32.09 35.24
C LYS A 362 -19.99 30.68 35.37
N TRP A 363 -19.65 29.80 34.43
CA TRP A 363 -19.96 28.37 34.52
C TRP A 363 -18.88 27.60 35.33
N ILE A 364 -17.69 28.20 35.44
CA ILE A 364 -16.52 27.81 36.24
C ILE A 364 -15.80 29.11 36.65
#